data_AF-F4RSU1-F1
#
_entry.id   AF-F4RSU1-F1
#
_cell.length_a   1.000
_cell.length_b   1.000
_cell.length_c   1.000
_cell.angle_alpha   90.00
_cell.angle_beta   90.00
_cell.angle_gamma   90.00
#
_symmetry.space_group_name_H-M   'P 1'
#
loop_
_entity.id
_entity.type
_entity.pdbx_description
1 polymer ?
#
loop_
_entity_poly.entity_id
_entity_poly.type
_entity_poly.pdbx_seq_one_letter_code
_entity_poly.pdbx_strand_id
1 'polypeptide(L)'
;MTESNQHSLFNSGQHCSLPNCNTLDFLPLLCKACQASFCKDHAPVFAHNCPSADLKTLSSVSQSDQVSFESIDDLISSHRPTPAASATTAQLERNARAKEVLDKHFPKTAKTTPLKPTISAAKKPLSPAIQLMLLKKRATCGDPKKKEGDVPPHERWYGTVNVMIKDINSNEVTLKEACDNEAEAGKPLWFPKKTITGKVFDLITDLLQSRLNSLNHTQLQLRVFRKDTIEPVILTEKCSTAWGDLVKDGEEVWVTRKQ
;
A
#
# COMPACT_ATOMS: atom_id res chain seq x y z
N MET A 1 -12.62 52.30 -36.98
CA MET A 1 -11.57 51.35 -36.61
C MET A 1 -11.04 51.76 -35.25
N THR A 2 -11.53 51.16 -34.17
CA THR A 2 -10.95 51.34 -32.83
C THR A 2 -10.86 49.95 -32.21
N GLU A 3 -9.65 49.40 -32.26
CA GLU A 3 -9.27 48.14 -31.62
C GLU A 3 -9.30 48.32 -30.10
N SER A 4 -10.37 47.88 -29.46
CA SER A 4 -10.49 47.88 -28.00
C SER A 4 -9.88 46.60 -27.42
N ASN A 5 -8.58 46.67 -27.18
CA ASN A 5 -7.82 46.09 -26.08
C ASN A 5 -8.58 45.05 -25.20
N GLN A 6 -8.44 43.75 -25.52
CA GLN A 6 -8.87 42.64 -24.67
C GLN A 6 -7.66 41.89 -24.09
N HIS A 7 -6.90 42.55 -23.23
CA HIS A 7 -5.91 41.90 -22.36
C HIS A 7 -6.21 42.25 -20.90
N SER A 8 -7.27 41.69 -20.30
CA SER A 8 -7.55 41.90 -18.87
C SER A 8 -8.35 40.76 -18.20
N LEU A 9 -8.15 39.51 -18.63
CA LEU A 9 -8.74 38.34 -17.95
C LEU A 9 -7.71 37.39 -17.30
N PHE A 10 -6.41 37.60 -17.49
CA PHE A 10 -5.34 36.73 -16.96
C PHE A 10 -4.40 37.46 -15.98
N ASN A 11 -4.95 38.27 -15.07
CA ASN A 11 -4.12 38.93 -14.03
C ASN A 11 -4.68 38.84 -12.60
N SER A 12 -5.55 37.88 -12.31
CA SER A 12 -6.19 37.76 -11.00
C SER A 12 -5.58 36.65 -10.15
N GLY A 13 -4.25 36.67 -9.97
CA GLY A 13 -3.56 35.90 -8.94
C GLY A 13 -2.94 36.85 -7.90
N GLN A 14 -2.73 36.37 -6.68
CA GLN A 14 -2.12 37.15 -5.59
C GLN A 14 -0.72 36.61 -5.31
N HIS A 15 0.25 37.50 -5.12
CA HIS A 15 1.59 37.10 -4.73
C HIS A 15 1.64 36.73 -3.24
N CYS A 16 2.55 35.83 -2.90
CA CYS A 16 2.88 35.53 -1.52
C CYS A 16 3.39 36.80 -0.81
N SER A 17 2.86 37.08 0.39
CA SER A 17 3.24 38.26 1.17
C SER A 17 4.61 38.12 1.87
N LEU A 18 5.24 36.95 1.77
CA LEU A 18 6.57 36.73 2.34
C LEU A 18 7.63 37.35 1.41
N PRO A 19 8.51 38.25 1.88
CA PRO A 19 9.36 39.07 1.00
C PRO A 19 10.39 38.27 0.20
N ASN A 20 10.74 37.05 0.63
CA ASN A 20 11.61 36.14 -0.10
C ASN A 20 10.87 35.20 -1.07
N CYS A 21 9.54 35.31 -1.16
CA CYS A 21 8.69 34.47 -1.99
C CYS A 21 7.84 35.35 -2.92
N ASN A 22 8.17 35.37 -4.21
CA ASN A 22 7.39 36.11 -5.21
C ASN A 22 6.41 35.22 -6.00
N THR A 23 6.04 34.07 -5.45
CA THR A 23 5.15 33.11 -6.11
C THR A 23 3.75 33.70 -6.23
N LEU A 24 3.22 33.73 -7.46
CA LEU A 24 1.85 34.11 -7.76
C LEU A 24 0.95 32.88 -7.62
N ASP A 25 -0.03 32.94 -6.72
CA ASP A 25 -1.02 31.88 -6.50
C ASP A 25 -2.40 32.39 -6.91
N PHE A 26 -3.17 31.54 -7.60
CA PHE A 26 -4.52 31.86 -8.04
C PHE A 26 -5.57 31.58 -6.96
N LEU A 27 -5.19 30.84 -5.90
CA LEU A 27 -5.98 30.64 -4.69
C LEU A 27 -5.28 31.34 -3.50
N PRO A 28 -5.62 32.61 -3.18
CA PRO A 28 -5.01 33.29 -2.05
C PRO A 28 -5.36 32.60 -0.72
N LEU A 29 -4.35 32.11 -0.01
CA LEU A 29 -4.50 31.53 1.31
C LEU A 29 -4.23 32.59 2.37
N LEU A 30 -5.27 33.03 3.07
CA LEU A 30 -5.21 34.05 4.10
C LEU A 30 -4.80 33.44 5.44
N CYS A 31 -3.76 33.98 6.07
CA CYS A 31 -3.41 33.62 7.45
C CYS A 31 -4.46 34.16 8.42
N LYS A 32 -5.03 33.30 9.28
CA LYS A 32 -6.05 33.73 10.25
C LYS A 32 -5.53 34.75 11.27
N ALA A 33 -4.23 34.74 11.55
CA ALA A 33 -3.61 35.61 12.55
C ALA A 33 -3.24 36.99 11.98
N CYS A 34 -2.49 37.06 10.87
CA CYS A 34 -2.03 38.32 10.28
C CYS A 34 -2.84 38.80 9.06
N GLN A 35 -3.82 38.02 8.59
CA GLN A 35 -4.69 38.32 7.44
C GLN A 35 -3.97 38.60 6.11
N ALA A 36 -2.67 38.32 6.02
CA ALA A 36 -1.90 38.40 4.78
C ALA A 36 -2.09 37.14 3.91
N SER A 37 -1.96 37.29 2.60
CA SER A 37 -2.09 36.19 1.62
C SER A 37 -0.74 35.52 1.34
N PHE A 38 -0.72 34.19 1.36
CA PHE A 38 0.47 33.39 1.11
C PHE A 38 0.19 32.28 0.08
N CYS A 39 1.25 31.76 -0.55
CA CYS A 39 1.15 30.55 -1.36
C CYS A 39 0.97 29.30 -0.48
N LYS A 40 0.66 28.16 -1.09
CA LYS A 40 0.50 26.86 -0.40
C LYS A 40 1.61 26.52 0.62
N ASP A 41 2.86 26.85 0.31
CA ASP A 41 4.01 26.48 1.16
C ASP A 41 4.20 27.44 2.35
N HIS A 42 3.74 28.70 2.22
CA HIS A 42 3.92 29.74 3.24
C HIS A 42 2.65 30.10 4.01
N ALA A 43 1.50 29.49 3.67
CA ALA A 43 0.25 29.61 4.43
C ALA A 43 0.33 29.19 5.92
N PRO A 44 1.15 28.19 6.35
CA PRO A 44 1.30 27.86 7.76
C PRO A 44 1.90 29.01 8.57
N VAL A 45 1.40 29.24 9.80
CA VAL A 45 1.83 30.34 10.69
C VAL A 45 3.34 30.35 10.94
N PHE A 46 3.96 29.16 11.07
CA PHE A 46 5.40 29.01 11.27
C PHE A 46 6.23 29.25 10.00
N ALA A 47 5.62 29.13 8.81
CA ALA A 47 6.33 29.19 7.54
C ALA A 47 6.57 30.62 7.04
N HIS A 48 5.76 31.58 7.49
CA HIS A 48 5.89 33.00 7.11
C HIS A 48 6.30 33.93 8.26
N ASN A 49 6.78 33.36 9.37
CA ASN A 49 7.20 34.10 10.57
C ASN A 49 6.14 35.14 11.01
N CYS A 50 4.91 34.65 11.24
CA CYS A 50 3.74 35.49 11.43
C CYS A 50 3.93 36.56 12.54
N PRO A 51 3.74 37.86 12.25
CA PRO A 51 3.91 38.93 13.23
C PRO A 51 2.86 38.89 14.36
N SER A 52 1.76 38.17 14.16
CA SER A 52 0.65 38.03 15.11
C SER A 52 0.53 36.61 15.66
N ALA A 53 1.63 35.83 15.63
CA ALA A 53 1.67 34.45 16.13
C ALA A 53 1.30 34.32 17.63
N ASP A 54 1.38 35.42 18.39
CA ASP A 54 1.14 35.45 19.85
C ASP A 54 -0.34 35.46 20.27
N LEU A 55 -1.28 35.42 19.32
CA LEU A 55 -2.69 35.20 19.66
C LEU A 55 -2.92 33.71 19.94
N LYS A 56 -2.93 33.39 21.24
CA LYS A 56 -3.40 32.15 21.87
C LYS A 56 -4.70 31.63 21.23
N THR A 57 -4.58 30.89 20.15
CA THR A 57 -5.62 29.99 19.64
C THR A 57 -4.98 28.77 18.98
N LEU A 58 -3.82 28.35 19.50
CA LEU A 58 -3.16 27.09 19.17
C LEU A 58 -2.84 26.33 20.46
N SER A 59 -3.87 26.06 21.28
CA SER A 59 -3.78 25.12 22.40
C SER A 59 -5.16 24.60 22.80
N SER A 60 -5.65 23.61 22.05
CA SER A 60 -6.52 22.52 22.52
C SER A 60 -6.67 21.59 21.31
N VAL A 61 -5.87 20.53 21.19
CA VAL A 61 -5.99 19.34 22.02
C VAL A 61 -4.62 18.83 22.46
N SER A 62 -4.23 19.19 23.67
CA SER A 62 -3.46 18.31 24.53
C SER A 62 -4.45 17.83 25.59
N GLN A 63 -4.95 16.60 25.45
CA GLN A 63 -5.63 15.91 26.55
C GLN A 63 -4.84 14.64 26.84
N SER A 64 -3.90 14.79 27.77
CA SER A 64 -3.60 13.76 28.75
C SER A 64 -4.77 13.74 29.74
N ASP A 65 -5.82 13.01 29.40
CA ASP A 65 -6.82 12.56 30.37
C ASP A 65 -7.10 11.09 30.07
N GLN A 66 -7.23 10.32 31.15
CA GLN A 66 -7.52 8.90 31.15
C GLN A 66 -8.86 8.64 30.45
N VAL A 67 -8.83 8.42 29.13
CA VAL A 67 -9.96 7.84 28.39
C VAL A 67 -9.69 6.35 28.25
N SER A 68 -10.53 5.54 28.90
CA SER A 68 -10.71 4.15 28.53
C SER A 68 -10.87 4.10 27.01
N PHE A 69 -9.96 3.40 26.33
CA PHE A 69 -10.05 3.12 24.90
C PHE A 69 -11.39 2.40 24.67
N GLU A 70 -12.46 3.13 24.39
CA GLU A 70 -13.53 2.57 23.57
C GLU A 70 -12.86 2.23 22.24
N SER A 71 -13.02 0.98 21.82
CA SER A 71 -12.27 0.44 20.70
C SER A 71 -12.50 1.32 19.48
N ILE A 72 -11.46 1.51 18.67
CA ILE A 72 -11.59 2.13 17.35
C ILE A 72 -12.70 1.42 16.54
N ASP A 73 -12.96 0.15 16.85
CA ASP A 73 -14.08 -0.63 16.32
C ASP A 73 -15.47 -0.06 16.63
N ASP A 74 -15.69 0.59 17.78
CA ASP A 74 -16.99 1.16 18.17
C ASP A 74 -17.29 2.48 17.44
N LEU A 75 -16.25 3.31 17.22
CA LEU A 75 -16.31 4.51 16.38
C LEU A 75 -16.52 4.17 14.89
N ILE A 76 -15.94 3.05 14.43
CA ILE A 76 -16.17 2.55 13.08
C ILE A 76 -17.58 1.91 12.96
N SER A 77 -18.04 1.21 14.00
CA SER A 77 -19.39 0.62 14.05
C SER A 77 -20.49 1.67 13.98
N SER A 78 -20.29 2.83 14.60
CA SER A 78 -21.28 3.93 14.60
C SER A 78 -21.41 4.65 13.24
N HIS A 79 -20.47 4.44 12.31
CA HIS A 79 -20.53 4.97 10.94
C HIS A 79 -20.59 3.89 9.85
N ARG A 80 -20.74 2.62 10.22
CA ARG A 80 -20.95 1.54 9.24
C ARG A 80 -22.39 1.61 8.72
N PRO A 81 -22.63 1.59 7.40
CA PRO A 81 -23.98 1.39 6.88
C PRO A 81 -24.50 0.06 7.42
N THR A 82 -25.59 0.11 8.19
CA THR A 82 -26.22 -1.11 8.70
C THR A 82 -26.60 -2.01 7.51
N PRO A 83 -26.42 -3.33 7.62
CA PRO A 83 -26.91 -4.25 6.60
C PRO A 83 -28.41 -4.01 6.38
N ALA A 84 -28.89 -4.16 5.15
CA ALA A 84 -30.27 -3.86 4.75
C ALA A 84 -31.36 -4.55 5.62
N ALA A 85 -30.98 -5.58 6.37
CA ALA A 85 -31.82 -6.28 7.33
C ALA A 85 -32.15 -5.50 8.64
N SER A 86 -31.49 -4.36 8.91
CA SER A 86 -31.71 -3.55 10.12
C SER A 86 -32.18 -2.12 9.85
N ALA A 87 -32.72 -1.85 8.66
CA ALA A 87 -33.25 -0.53 8.32
C ALA A 87 -34.54 -0.22 9.10
N THR A 88 -34.58 0.93 9.79
CA THR A 88 -35.80 1.42 10.44
C THR A 88 -36.84 1.87 9.40
N THR A 89 -38.12 1.88 9.76
CA THR A 89 -39.23 2.30 8.87
C THR A 89 -39.00 3.69 8.28
N ALA A 90 -38.49 4.63 9.09
CA ALA A 90 -38.15 5.99 8.66
C ALA A 90 -36.96 6.05 7.66
N GLN A 91 -36.07 5.05 7.70
CA GLN A 91 -34.94 4.95 6.76
C GLN A 91 -35.40 4.32 5.43
N LEU A 92 -36.33 3.36 5.48
CA LEU A 92 -36.98 2.82 4.28
C LEU A 92 -37.77 3.89 3.53
N GLU A 93 -38.52 4.74 4.24
CA GLU A 93 -39.26 5.86 3.63
C GLU A 93 -38.33 6.90 2.99
N ARG A 94 -37.22 7.27 3.65
CA ARG A 94 -36.20 8.16 3.07
C ARG A 94 -35.58 7.56 1.81
N ASN A 95 -35.25 6.27 1.85
CA ASN A 95 -34.69 5.57 0.70
C ASN A 95 -35.70 5.47 -0.46
N ALA A 96 -36.99 5.28 -0.16
CA ALA A 96 -38.06 5.27 -1.15
C ALA A 96 -38.23 6.64 -1.82
N ARG A 97 -38.26 7.72 -1.03
CA ARG A 97 -38.30 9.10 -1.56
C ARG A 97 -37.07 9.42 -2.42
N ALA A 98 -35.87 9.02 -1.97
CA ALA A 98 -34.65 9.22 -2.74
C ALA A 98 -34.70 8.48 -4.10
N LYS A 99 -35.23 7.26 -4.12
CA LYS A 99 -35.41 6.47 -5.35
C LYS A 99 -36.38 7.16 -6.32
N GLU A 100 -37.47 7.73 -5.81
CA GLU A 100 -38.45 8.45 -6.63
C GLU A 100 -37.86 9.74 -7.23
N VAL A 101 -37.06 10.48 -6.47
CA VAL A 101 -36.34 11.66 -6.96
C VAL A 101 -35.37 11.29 -8.08
N LEU A 102 -34.65 10.17 -7.93
CA LEU A 102 -33.73 9.68 -8.95
C LEU A 102 -34.48 9.28 -10.23
N ASP A 103 -35.60 8.57 -10.12
CA ASP A 103 -36.40 8.17 -11.28
C ASP A 103 -37.02 9.38 -12.02
N LYS A 104 -37.33 10.48 -11.31
CA LYS A 104 -37.82 11.74 -11.89
C LYS A 104 -36.75 12.53 -12.66
N HIS A 105 -35.51 12.54 -12.17
CA HIS A 105 -34.42 13.35 -12.74
C HIS A 105 -33.50 12.56 -13.67
N PHE A 106 -33.52 11.23 -13.61
CA PHE A 106 -32.67 10.34 -14.39
C PHE A 106 -33.53 9.21 -15.00
N PRO A 107 -34.30 9.49 -16.07
CA PRO A 107 -35.08 8.46 -16.75
C PRO A 107 -34.15 7.37 -17.28
N LYS A 108 -34.38 6.13 -16.84
CA LYS A 108 -33.59 4.95 -17.23
C LYS A 108 -33.87 4.56 -18.68
N THR A 109 -33.29 5.27 -19.65
CA THR A 109 -33.28 4.85 -21.05
C THR A 109 -32.12 3.89 -21.32
N ALA A 110 -32.08 2.76 -20.61
CA ALA A 110 -31.26 1.59 -20.99
C ALA A 110 -31.65 0.41 -20.11
N LYS A 111 -31.92 -0.75 -20.72
CA LYS A 111 -31.91 -2.05 -20.03
C LYS A 111 -30.49 -2.32 -19.56
N THR A 112 -30.13 -1.87 -18.36
CA THR A 112 -29.02 -2.46 -17.61
C THR A 112 -29.58 -3.63 -16.82
N THR A 113 -29.37 -4.84 -17.36
CA THR A 113 -29.32 -6.04 -16.53
C THR A 113 -28.40 -5.74 -15.35
N PRO A 114 -28.79 -6.02 -14.09
CA PRO A 114 -27.89 -5.84 -12.97
C PRO A 114 -26.68 -6.73 -13.19
N LEU A 115 -25.51 -6.14 -13.47
CA LEU A 115 -24.26 -6.88 -13.44
C LEU A 115 -24.05 -7.32 -12.00
N LYS A 116 -24.40 -8.58 -11.72
CA LYS A 116 -23.77 -9.34 -10.65
C LYS A 116 -22.25 -9.18 -10.85
N PRO A 117 -21.45 -8.81 -9.84
CA PRO A 117 -20.01 -8.77 -10.00
C PRO A 117 -19.53 -10.20 -10.27
N THR A 118 -19.40 -10.56 -11.53
CA THR A 118 -18.66 -11.73 -11.97
C THR A 118 -17.21 -11.41 -11.68
N ILE A 119 -16.71 -11.97 -10.57
CA ILE A 119 -15.27 -12.13 -10.32
C ILE A 119 -14.78 -13.14 -11.36
N SER A 120 -14.63 -12.70 -12.60
CA SER A 120 -14.06 -13.47 -13.70
C SER A 120 -13.80 -12.52 -14.88
N ALA A 121 -12.93 -11.56 -14.65
CA ALA A 121 -12.22 -10.87 -15.71
C ALA A 121 -10.77 -10.75 -15.22
N ALA A 122 -9.84 -11.37 -15.96
CA ALA A 122 -8.41 -11.35 -15.68
C ALA A 122 -7.98 -9.92 -15.31
N LYS A 123 -7.77 -9.70 -14.01
CA LYS A 123 -7.37 -8.39 -13.50
C LYS A 123 -6.05 -8.07 -14.18
N LYS A 124 -5.99 -6.96 -14.92
CA LYS A 124 -4.72 -6.41 -15.39
C LYS A 124 -3.74 -6.45 -14.20
N PRO A 125 -2.51 -6.97 -14.39
CA PRO A 125 -1.57 -7.11 -13.30
C PRO A 125 -1.40 -5.75 -12.62
N LEU A 126 -1.54 -5.71 -11.29
CA LEU A 126 -1.43 -4.46 -10.53
C LEU A 126 -0.07 -3.81 -10.83
N SER A 127 0.03 -2.48 -10.69
CA SER A 127 1.32 -1.81 -10.88
C SER A 127 2.36 -2.36 -9.89
N PRO A 128 3.65 -2.41 -10.25
CA PRO A 128 4.70 -2.95 -9.38
C PRO A 128 4.73 -2.29 -7.99
N ALA A 129 4.44 -0.98 -7.93
CA ALA A 129 4.36 -0.24 -6.67
C ALA A 129 3.21 -0.74 -5.77
N ILE A 130 2.03 -1.02 -6.33
CA ILE A 130 0.90 -1.53 -5.56
C ILE A 130 1.16 -2.97 -5.12
N GLN A 131 1.76 -3.80 -5.97
CA GLN A 131 2.15 -5.17 -5.60
C GLN A 131 3.13 -5.15 -4.42
N LEU A 132 4.14 -4.28 -4.46
CA LEU A 132 5.10 -4.12 -3.37
C LEU A 132 4.43 -3.57 -2.09
N MET A 133 3.50 -2.63 -2.21
CA MET A 133 2.73 -2.12 -1.06
C MET A 133 1.91 -3.23 -0.40
N LEU A 134 1.18 -4.04 -1.19
CA LEU A 134 0.42 -5.17 -0.68
C LEU A 134 1.33 -6.24 -0.08
N LEU A 135 2.47 -6.51 -0.72
CA LEU A 135 3.49 -7.41 -0.20
C LEU A 135 4.01 -6.97 1.16
N LYS A 136 4.35 -5.68 1.32
CA LYS A 136 4.81 -5.11 2.59
C LYS A 136 3.77 -5.23 3.70
N LYS A 137 2.48 -5.12 3.37
CA LYS A 137 1.37 -5.28 4.33
C LYS A 137 1.19 -6.72 4.82
N ARG A 138 1.43 -7.72 3.95
CA ARG A 138 1.20 -9.14 4.26
C ARG A 138 2.46 -9.89 4.73
N ALA A 139 3.64 -9.33 4.52
CA ALA A 139 4.90 -10.01 4.78
C ALA A 139 5.16 -10.17 6.29
N THR A 140 5.45 -11.40 6.72
CA THR A 140 5.83 -11.70 8.10
C THR A 140 7.35 -11.72 8.26
N CYS A 141 7.85 -11.57 9.50
CA CYS A 141 9.28 -11.70 9.77
C CYS A 141 9.77 -13.11 9.40
N GLY A 142 10.86 -13.19 8.63
CA GLY A 142 11.50 -14.45 8.29
C GLY A 142 12.49 -14.96 9.34
N ASP A 143 12.84 -14.17 10.35
CA ASP A 143 13.70 -14.58 11.47
C ASP A 143 12.85 -14.70 12.75
N PRO A 144 12.61 -15.90 13.30
CA PRO A 144 11.76 -16.10 14.48
C PRO A 144 12.35 -15.45 15.74
N LYS A 145 13.64 -15.11 15.75
CA LYS A 145 14.31 -14.47 16.88
C LYS A 145 14.14 -12.95 16.89
N LYS A 146 13.73 -12.34 15.78
CA LYS A 146 13.59 -10.88 15.67
C LYS A 146 12.12 -10.48 15.72
N LYS A 147 11.83 -9.41 16.44
CA LYS A 147 10.50 -8.81 16.47
C LYS A 147 10.30 -7.86 15.31
N GLU A 148 9.05 -7.60 14.95
CA GLU A 148 8.72 -6.64 13.89
C GLU A 148 9.18 -5.21 14.17
N GLY A 149 9.46 -4.82 15.42
CA GLY A 149 9.97 -3.49 15.76
C GLY A 149 11.48 -3.31 15.59
N ASP A 150 12.25 -4.40 15.54
CA ASP A 150 13.71 -4.36 15.76
C ASP A 150 14.50 -3.81 14.55
N VAL A 151 13.91 -3.87 13.35
CA VAL A 151 14.58 -3.51 12.10
C VAL A 151 13.72 -2.47 11.40
N PRO A 152 14.20 -1.27 11.05
CA PRO A 152 13.36 -0.27 10.40
C PRO A 152 12.94 -0.71 8.98
N PRO A 153 11.75 -0.32 8.47
CA PRO A 153 11.21 -0.82 7.20
C PRO A 153 12.12 -0.67 5.98
N HIS A 154 12.94 0.38 5.92
CA HIS A 154 13.85 0.62 4.78
C HIS A 154 15.04 -0.36 4.74
N GLU A 155 15.42 -0.94 5.88
CA GLU A 155 16.47 -1.96 6.00
C GLU A 155 15.95 -3.38 5.77
N ARG A 156 14.63 -3.56 5.61
CA ARG A 156 14.00 -4.85 5.32
C ARG A 156 13.91 -5.06 3.82
N TRP A 157 14.33 -6.23 3.37
CA TRP A 157 13.93 -6.76 2.08
C TRP A 157 12.56 -7.42 2.22
N TYR A 158 11.69 -7.24 1.24
CA TYR A 158 10.36 -7.85 1.17
C TYR A 158 10.25 -8.69 -0.09
N GLY A 159 9.80 -9.93 0.02
CA GLY A 159 9.63 -10.82 -1.13
C GLY A 159 8.68 -11.97 -0.86
N THR A 160 8.39 -12.74 -1.89
CA THR A 160 7.67 -14.02 -1.78
C THR A 160 8.65 -15.17 -1.88
N VAL A 161 8.51 -16.15 -0.99
CA VAL A 161 9.28 -17.39 -1.04
C VAL A 161 8.36 -18.52 -1.49
N ASN A 162 8.70 -19.11 -2.63
CA ASN A 162 8.01 -20.23 -3.26
C ASN A 162 8.83 -21.50 -3.10
N VAL A 163 8.17 -22.66 -3.15
CA VAL A 163 8.82 -23.98 -3.14
C VAL A 163 8.50 -24.68 -4.45
N MET A 164 9.54 -25.15 -5.14
CA MET A 164 9.43 -25.95 -6.36
C MET A 164 10.29 -27.20 -6.20
N ILE A 165 9.68 -28.27 -5.69
CA ILE A 165 10.28 -29.60 -5.59
C ILE A 165 9.57 -30.50 -6.60
N LYS A 166 10.29 -30.97 -7.62
CA LYS A 166 9.78 -32.01 -8.53
C LYS A 166 9.98 -33.36 -7.87
N ASP A 167 8.90 -34.12 -7.68
CA ASP A 167 8.99 -35.51 -7.25
C ASP A 167 9.51 -36.38 -8.40
N ILE A 168 10.42 -37.29 -8.08
CA ILE A 168 11.12 -38.14 -9.06
C ILE A 168 10.16 -39.18 -9.68
N ASN A 169 9.04 -39.46 -9.00
CA ASN A 169 8.09 -40.50 -9.37
C ASN A 169 6.77 -39.98 -9.96
N SER A 170 6.61 -38.65 -10.05
CA SER A 170 5.40 -38.02 -10.61
C SER A 170 5.84 -37.23 -11.84
N ASN A 171 5.56 -37.75 -13.03
CA ASN A 171 5.84 -37.07 -14.30
C ASN A 171 4.91 -35.85 -14.53
N GLU A 172 4.36 -35.28 -13.46
CA GLU A 172 3.56 -34.07 -13.47
C GLU A 172 4.47 -32.95 -12.97
N VAL A 173 5.11 -32.25 -13.91
CA VAL A 173 5.68 -30.93 -13.62
C VAL A 173 4.50 -30.03 -13.30
N THR A 174 4.21 -29.88 -12.02
CA THR A 174 3.19 -28.96 -11.53
C THR A 174 3.69 -27.53 -11.67
N LEU A 175 3.87 -27.05 -12.89
CA LEU A 175 3.67 -25.63 -13.22
C LEU A 175 2.15 -25.40 -13.24
N LYS A 176 1.47 -25.63 -12.11
CA LYS A 176 0.06 -25.28 -12.00
C LYS A 176 0.01 -23.77 -11.93
N GLU A 177 -0.45 -23.20 -13.03
CA GLU A 177 -0.94 -21.83 -13.11
C GLU A 177 -1.71 -21.51 -11.82
N ALA A 178 -1.42 -20.34 -11.25
CA ALA A 178 -1.94 -19.88 -9.98
C ALA A 178 -3.48 -20.00 -9.93
N CYS A 179 -3.97 -21.09 -9.35
CA CYS A 179 -5.39 -21.35 -9.15
C CYS A 179 -5.65 -21.41 -7.64
N ASP A 180 -6.16 -20.30 -7.12
CA ASP A 180 -7.10 -20.12 -5.99
C ASP A 180 -6.89 -20.85 -4.65
N ASN A 181 -5.82 -21.62 -4.47
CA ASN A 181 -5.48 -22.26 -3.21
C ASN A 181 -4.43 -21.43 -2.45
N GLU A 182 -4.87 -20.68 -1.43
CA GLU A 182 -3.96 -19.91 -0.55
C GLU A 182 -2.90 -20.79 0.13
N ALA A 183 -3.16 -22.09 0.27
CA ALA A 183 -2.23 -23.07 0.86
C ALA A 183 -0.99 -23.34 -0.02
N GLU A 184 -1.08 -23.14 -1.34
CA GLU A 184 0.05 -23.34 -2.26
C GLU A 184 0.77 -22.06 -2.66
N ALA A 185 0.16 -20.90 -2.45
CA ALA A 185 0.74 -19.60 -2.76
C ALA A 185 2.07 -19.37 -2.01
N GLY A 186 2.99 -18.64 -2.64
CA GLY A 186 4.28 -18.26 -2.05
C GLY A 186 4.11 -17.51 -0.74
N LYS A 187 4.94 -17.82 0.25
CA LYS A 187 4.87 -17.19 1.58
C LYS A 187 5.53 -15.81 1.53
N PRO A 188 4.81 -14.72 1.83
CA PRO A 188 5.38 -13.39 1.84
C PRO A 188 6.21 -13.19 3.12
N LEU A 189 7.49 -12.87 2.96
CA LEU A 189 8.44 -12.74 4.06
C LEU A 189 9.25 -11.46 3.95
N TRP A 190 9.81 -11.04 5.07
CA TRP A 190 10.85 -10.02 5.09
C TRP A 190 12.07 -10.45 5.89
N PHE A 191 13.24 -10.03 5.42
CA PHE A 191 14.54 -10.26 6.06
C PHE A 191 15.34 -8.95 6.11
N PRO A 192 16.20 -8.72 7.12
CA PRO A 192 17.10 -7.59 7.11
C PRO A 192 18.09 -7.71 5.93
N LYS A 193 18.25 -6.65 5.13
CA LYS A 193 19.12 -6.63 3.93
C LYS A 193 20.58 -7.00 4.23
N LYS A 194 21.06 -6.65 5.42
CA LYS A 194 22.42 -6.92 5.91
C LYS A 194 22.65 -8.38 6.35
N THR A 195 21.61 -9.21 6.39
CA THR A 195 21.74 -10.62 6.81
C THR A 195 22.48 -11.39 5.73
N ILE A 196 23.45 -12.24 6.10
CA ILE A 196 24.15 -13.09 5.14
C ILE A 196 23.20 -14.12 4.52
N THR A 197 23.41 -14.43 3.24
CA THR A 197 22.53 -15.29 2.46
C THR A 197 22.41 -16.71 3.01
N GLY A 198 23.51 -17.28 3.53
CA GLY A 198 23.50 -18.61 4.16
C GLY A 198 22.55 -18.69 5.34
N LYS A 199 22.57 -17.67 6.22
CA LYS A 199 21.63 -17.60 7.35
C LYS A 199 20.18 -17.44 6.88
N VAL A 200 19.93 -16.63 5.85
CA VAL A 200 18.58 -16.49 5.28
C VAL A 200 18.11 -17.83 4.71
N PHE A 201 18.98 -18.60 4.08
CA PHE A 201 18.66 -19.93 3.59
C PHE A 201 18.25 -20.89 4.71
N ASP A 202 19.02 -20.97 5.80
CA ASP A 202 18.69 -21.81 6.96
C ASP A 202 17.32 -21.43 7.56
N LEU A 203 17.07 -20.13 7.72
CA LEU A 203 15.79 -19.61 8.20
C LEU A 203 14.63 -19.98 7.29
N ILE A 204 14.81 -19.89 5.97
CA ILE A 204 13.80 -20.27 4.99
C ILE A 204 13.53 -21.78 5.05
N THR A 205 14.57 -22.61 5.13
CA THR A 205 14.41 -24.06 5.21
C THR A 205 13.67 -24.48 6.47
N ASP A 206 14.03 -23.91 7.62
CA ASP A 206 13.35 -24.17 8.89
C ASP A 206 11.87 -23.74 8.83
N LEU A 207 11.61 -22.55 8.28
CA LEU A 207 10.27 -21.97 8.20
C LEU A 207 9.33 -22.70 7.23
N LEU A 208 9.89 -23.36 6.21
CA LEU A 208 9.15 -24.10 5.19
C LEU A 208 9.30 -25.62 5.32
N GLN A 209 9.86 -26.13 6.43
CA GLN A 209 10.17 -27.55 6.59
C GLN A 209 8.98 -28.48 6.31
N SER A 210 7.76 -28.07 6.66
CA SER A 210 6.54 -28.83 6.39
C SER A 210 6.22 -29.00 4.89
N ARG A 211 6.75 -28.12 4.03
CA ARG A 211 6.59 -28.15 2.56
C ARG A 211 7.76 -28.79 1.82
N LEU A 212 8.85 -29.15 2.52
CA LEU A 212 10.11 -29.55 1.89
C LEU A 212 10.29 -31.08 1.72
N ASN A 213 9.24 -31.90 1.89
CA ASN A 213 9.27 -33.37 1.70
C ASN A 213 10.48 -34.06 2.36
N SER A 214 10.85 -33.64 3.58
CA SER A 214 12.00 -34.15 4.35
C SER A 214 13.38 -33.96 3.71
N LEU A 215 13.53 -33.01 2.78
CA LEU A 215 14.82 -32.66 2.19
C LEU A 215 15.67 -31.85 3.16
N ASN A 216 16.99 -32.05 3.07
CA ASN A 216 17.97 -31.35 3.90
C ASN A 216 18.53 -30.12 3.18
N HIS A 217 19.15 -29.21 3.93
CA HIS A 217 19.82 -28.01 3.38
C HIS A 217 20.86 -28.33 2.29
N THR A 218 21.52 -29.50 2.35
CA THR A 218 22.49 -29.96 1.35
C THR A 218 21.87 -30.31 0.00
N GLN A 219 20.58 -30.65 -0.01
CA GLN A 219 19.82 -31.05 -1.20
C GLN A 219 19.02 -29.89 -1.79
N LEU A 220 19.03 -28.72 -1.13
CA LEU A 220 18.23 -27.57 -1.48
C LEU A 220 19.11 -26.38 -1.89
N GLN A 221 18.54 -25.50 -2.70
CA GLN A 221 19.14 -24.24 -3.12
C GLN A 221 18.08 -23.16 -3.31
N LEU A 222 18.49 -21.90 -3.18
CA LEU A 222 17.65 -20.75 -3.47
C LEU A 222 17.99 -20.18 -4.84
N ARG A 223 16.94 -19.84 -5.60
CA ARG A 223 17.07 -19.27 -6.94
C ARG A 223 16.13 -18.08 -7.13
N VAL A 224 16.55 -17.13 -7.96
CA VAL A 224 15.71 -16.02 -8.44
C VAL A 224 15.67 -16.06 -9.95
N PHE A 225 14.46 -15.98 -10.51
CA PHE A 225 14.24 -15.90 -11.95
C PHE A 225 14.01 -14.45 -12.33
N ARG A 226 14.91 -13.88 -13.14
CA ARG A 226 14.77 -12.51 -13.63
C ARG A 226 14.51 -12.52 -15.13
N LYS A 227 13.92 -11.42 -15.62
CA LYS A 227 13.58 -11.29 -17.05
C LYS A 227 14.78 -10.94 -17.92
N ASP A 228 15.84 -10.43 -17.32
CA ASP A 228 17.08 -9.99 -17.96
C ASP A 228 18.11 -11.12 -18.11
N THR A 229 17.95 -12.24 -17.40
CA THR A 229 18.87 -13.39 -17.45
C THR A 229 18.16 -14.65 -17.94
N ILE A 230 18.83 -15.39 -18.83
CA ILE A 230 18.32 -16.68 -19.34
C ILE A 230 18.37 -17.74 -18.23
N GLU A 231 19.42 -17.72 -17.42
CA GLU A 231 19.61 -18.65 -16.31
C GLU A 231 19.17 -18.03 -14.97
N PRO A 232 18.64 -18.85 -14.04
CA PRO A 232 18.30 -18.40 -12.71
C PRO A 232 19.56 -18.09 -11.90
N VAL A 233 19.52 -17.01 -11.12
CA VAL A 233 20.62 -16.68 -10.20
C VAL A 233 20.53 -17.56 -8.96
N ILE A 234 21.55 -18.37 -8.73
CA ILE A 234 21.64 -19.28 -7.58
C ILE A 234 22.19 -18.50 -6.37
N LEU A 235 21.32 -18.17 -5.42
CA LEU A 235 21.70 -17.36 -4.26
C LEU A 235 22.61 -18.13 -3.29
N THR A 236 22.41 -19.45 -3.18
CA THR A 236 23.20 -20.32 -2.29
C THR A 236 24.64 -20.55 -2.74
N GLU A 237 25.06 -20.07 -3.91
CA GLU A 237 26.48 -20.01 -4.27
C GLU A 237 27.20 -18.82 -3.61
N LYS A 238 26.44 -17.81 -3.18
CA LYS A 238 26.93 -16.57 -2.57
C LYS A 238 26.51 -16.45 -1.11
N CYS A 239 26.65 -17.55 -0.35
CA CYS A 239 26.21 -17.64 1.05
C CYS A 239 26.79 -16.55 1.97
N SER A 240 28.01 -16.08 1.70
CA SER A 240 28.68 -15.05 2.51
C SER A 240 28.28 -13.62 2.14
N THR A 241 27.52 -13.42 1.06
CA THR A 241 27.07 -12.09 0.61
C THR A 241 25.82 -11.65 1.37
N ALA A 242 25.68 -10.35 1.60
CA ALA A 242 24.48 -9.79 2.20
C ALA A 242 23.26 -10.01 1.28
N TRP A 243 22.15 -10.38 1.87
CA TRP A 243 20.92 -10.74 1.17
C TRP A 243 20.41 -9.63 0.24
N GLY A 244 20.45 -8.38 0.71
CA GLY A 244 19.99 -7.22 -0.05
C GLY A 244 20.84 -6.87 -1.28
N ASP A 245 22.08 -7.38 -1.36
CA ASP A 245 22.94 -7.19 -2.53
C ASP A 245 22.60 -8.19 -3.64
N LEU A 246 22.02 -9.34 -3.27
CA LEU A 246 21.66 -10.40 -4.22
C LEU A 246 20.23 -10.31 -4.72
N VAL A 247 19.30 -9.75 -3.93
CA VAL A 247 17.85 -9.79 -4.20
C VAL A 247 17.22 -8.41 -4.01
N LYS A 248 16.37 -7.99 -4.95
CA LYS A 248 15.64 -6.71 -4.92
C LYS A 248 14.28 -6.85 -4.26
N ASP A 249 13.78 -5.77 -3.65
CA ASP A 249 12.45 -5.74 -3.04
C ASP A 249 11.36 -6.10 -4.07
N GLY A 250 10.48 -7.04 -3.70
CA GLY A 250 9.41 -7.54 -4.56
C GLY A 250 9.80 -8.70 -5.45
N GLU A 251 11.07 -9.14 -5.46
CA GLU A 251 11.47 -10.34 -6.20
C GLU A 251 10.92 -11.62 -5.53
N GLU A 252 10.67 -12.62 -6.37
CA GLU A 252 10.26 -13.96 -5.94
C GLU A 252 11.48 -14.86 -5.81
N VAL A 253 11.62 -15.49 -4.65
CA VAL A 253 12.68 -16.44 -4.35
C VAL A 253 12.09 -17.84 -4.36
N TRP A 254 12.80 -18.76 -4.99
CA TRP A 254 12.36 -20.14 -5.17
C TRP A 254 13.32 -21.10 -4.47
N VAL A 255 12.77 -21.92 -3.58
CA VAL A 255 13.46 -23.07 -3.00
C VAL A 255 13.33 -24.24 -3.97
N THR A 256 14.45 -24.79 -4.43
CA THR A 256 14.50 -25.89 -5.39
C THR A 256 15.47 -26.97 -4.92
N ARG A 257 15.34 -28.19 -5.47
CA ARG A 257 16.38 -29.22 -5.28
C ARG A 257 17.67 -28.83 -6.02
N LYS A 258 18.82 -29.10 -5.40
CA LYS A 258 20.11 -29.11 -6.09
C LYS A 258 20.13 -30.25 -7.10
N GLN A 259 20.62 -29.96 -8.30
CA GLN A 259 20.87 -30.96 -9.34
C GLN A 259 22.20 -31.64 -9.09
#